data_AF-A0A2V7ABF5-F1
#
_entry.id   AF-A0A2V7ABF5-F1
#
_cell.length_a   1.000
_cell.length_b   1.000
_cell.length_c   1.000
_cell.angle_alpha   90.00
_cell.angle_beta   90.00
_cell.angle_gamma   90.00
#
_symmetry.space_group_name_H-M   'P 1'
#
loop_
_entity.id
_entity.type
_entity.pdbx_description
1 polymer ?
#
loop_
_entity_poly.entity_id
_entity_poly.type
_entity_poly.pdbx_seq_one_letter_code
_entity_poly.pdbx_strand_id
1 'polypeptide(L)'
;AAERVGAAGQVIIQSQHPSHYAFDAVARQDLAGFYKHELKFRAELGYPPFRRLAFVTARGRTPAETAALAERASAALAAASELTVYPPLPDRRERMRRIVVKGRADLPRRLEGALASFREGGAPRRGIIDVEVDPLEWPF
;
A
#
# COMPACT_ATOMS: atom_id res chain seq x y z
N ALA A 1 5.65 17.91 -6.47
CA ALA A 1 5.12 18.87 -7.44
C ALA A 1 6.30 19.58 -8.08
N ALA A 2 6.66 19.23 -9.33
CA ALA A 2 7.46 20.14 -10.13
C ALA A 2 6.48 21.21 -10.60
N GLU A 3 6.60 22.41 -10.02
CA GLU A 3 5.94 23.58 -10.56
C GLU A 3 6.30 23.71 -12.05
N ARG A 4 5.38 24.25 -12.85
CA ARG A 4 5.59 24.44 -14.28
C ARG A 4 6.94 25.10 -14.50
N VAL A 5 7.79 24.48 -15.32
CA VAL A 5 9.04 25.10 -15.73
C VAL A 5 8.69 26.41 -16.42
N GLY A 6 9.06 27.53 -15.80
CA GLY A 6 8.85 28.85 -16.36
C GLY A 6 9.62 29.03 -17.66
N ALA A 7 9.29 30.08 -18.42
CA ALA A 7 9.81 30.29 -19.77
C ALA A 7 11.35 30.30 -19.91
N ALA A 8 12.09 30.56 -18.81
CA ALA A 8 13.56 30.57 -18.77
C ALA A 8 14.18 29.40 -17.99
N GLY A 9 13.35 28.46 -17.49
CA GLY A 9 13.83 27.32 -16.72
C GLY A 9 14.18 26.13 -17.62
N GLN A 10 15.13 25.31 -17.17
CA GLN A 10 15.47 24.05 -17.83
C GLN A 10 15.35 22.91 -16.81
N VAL A 11 14.83 21.77 -17.27
CA VAL A 11 14.82 20.51 -16.50
C VAL A 11 15.57 19.46 -17.31
N ILE A 12 16.56 18.85 -16.67
CA ILE A 12 17.33 17.75 -17.24
C ILE A 12 16.87 16.46 -16.55
N ILE A 13 16.41 15.49 -17.34
CA ILE A 13 15.97 14.19 -16.84
C ILE A 13 16.95 13.14 -17.37
N GLN A 14 17.57 12.40 -16.46
CA GLN A 14 18.43 11.27 -16.79
C GLN A 14 17.71 9.99 -16.34
N SER A 15 17.43 9.11 -17.29
CA SER A 15 16.76 7.84 -17.06
C SER A 15 17.33 6.76 -17.95
N GLN A 16 17.36 5.52 -17.44
CA GLN A 16 17.72 4.36 -18.24
C GLN A 16 16.66 4.04 -19.29
N HIS A 17 15.40 4.49 -19.10
CA HIS A 17 14.28 4.27 -20.02
C HIS A 17 13.73 5.61 -20.55
N PRO A 18 14.48 6.34 -21.41
CA PRO A 18 14.12 7.70 -21.83
C PRO A 18 12.84 7.77 -22.67
N SER A 19 12.39 6.65 -23.26
CA SER A 19 11.15 6.57 -24.04
C SER A 19 9.88 6.37 -23.20
N HIS A 20 9.99 6.36 -21.87
CA HIS A 20 8.83 6.17 -21.00
C HIS A 20 7.83 7.33 -21.15
N TYR A 21 6.53 7.01 -21.27
CA TYR A 21 5.46 7.98 -21.57
C TYR A 21 5.40 9.15 -20.58
N ALA A 22 5.81 8.94 -19.32
CA ALA A 22 5.88 9.99 -18.32
C ALA A 22 6.80 11.15 -18.74
N PHE A 23 7.88 10.88 -19.47
CA PHE A 23 8.81 11.92 -19.91
C PHE A 23 8.26 12.74 -21.08
N ASP A 24 7.48 12.13 -21.98
CA ASP A 24 6.75 12.89 -23.02
C ASP A 24 5.73 13.83 -22.38
N ALA A 25 4.99 13.35 -21.37
CA ALA A 25 4.05 14.19 -20.62
C ALA A 25 4.73 15.34 -19.87
N VAL A 26 5.89 15.10 -19.26
CA VAL A 26 6.68 16.16 -18.61
C VAL A 26 7.19 17.18 -19.63
N ALA A 27 7.76 16.73 -20.75
CA ALA A 27 8.28 17.60 -21.80
C ALA A 27 7.21 18.52 -22.39
N ARG A 28 5.96 18.01 -22.51
CA ARG A 28 4.80 18.76 -23.02
C ARG A 28 4.04 19.53 -21.94
N GLN A 29 4.43 19.39 -20.67
CA GLN A 29 3.66 19.86 -19.51
C GLN A 29 2.19 19.35 -19.53
N ASP A 30 1.96 18.15 -20.08
CA ASP A 30 0.65 17.54 -20.23
C ASP A 30 0.33 16.62 -19.06
N LEU A 31 -0.11 17.23 -17.96
CA LEU A 31 -0.50 16.49 -16.76
C LEU A 31 -1.71 15.57 -17.04
N ALA A 32 -2.65 16.00 -17.87
CA ALA A 32 -3.86 15.23 -18.17
C ALA A 32 -3.54 13.96 -18.98
N GLY A 33 -2.66 14.07 -19.98
CA GLY A 33 -2.15 12.94 -20.75
C GLY A 33 -1.43 11.90 -19.90
N PHE A 34 -0.62 12.36 -18.93
CA PHE A 34 -0.02 11.48 -17.93
C PHE A 34 -1.08 10.74 -17.09
N TYR A 35 -2.02 11.48 -16.48
CA TYR A 35 -3.07 10.89 -15.64
C TYR A 35 -3.95 9.90 -16.40
N LYS A 36 -4.23 10.12 -17.68
CA LYS A 36 -5.01 9.19 -18.50
C LYS A 36 -4.37 7.80 -18.55
N HIS A 37 -3.04 7.73 -18.71
CA HIS A 37 -2.30 6.47 -18.73
C HIS A 37 -2.25 5.83 -17.33
N GLU A 38 -1.91 6.62 -16.32
CA GLU A 38 -1.82 6.15 -14.92
C GLU A 38 -3.16 5.62 -14.39
N LEU A 39 -4.26 6.32 -14.65
CA LEU A 39 -5.59 5.89 -14.21
C LEU A 39 -6.01 4.57 -14.87
N LYS A 40 -5.65 4.36 -16.15
CA LYS A 40 -5.90 3.08 -16.82
C LYS A 40 -5.18 1.94 -16.10
N PHE A 41 -3.87 2.07 -15.87
CA PHE A 41 -3.09 1.03 -15.17
C PHE A 41 -3.59 0.80 -13.74
N ARG A 42 -3.95 1.87 -13.03
CA ARG A 42 -4.51 1.76 -11.68
C ARG A 42 -5.86 1.06 -11.66
N ALA A 43 -6.73 1.30 -12.65
CA ALA A 43 -8.00 0.59 -12.77
C ALA A 43 -7.77 -0.91 -12.99
N GLU A 44 -6.91 -1.26 -13.93
CA GLU A 44 -6.58 -2.65 -14.27
C GLU A 44 -5.97 -3.42 -13.08
N LEU A 45 -5.12 -2.76 -12.29
CA LEU A 45 -4.44 -3.35 -11.14
C LEU A 45 -5.19 -3.16 -9.79
N GLY A 46 -6.36 -2.52 -9.83
CA GLY A 46 -7.17 -2.22 -8.64
C GLY A 46 -6.44 -1.38 -7.59
N TYR A 47 -5.71 -0.35 -8.01
CA TYR A 47 -5.13 0.66 -7.11
C TYR A 47 -6.08 1.85 -6.91
N PRO A 48 -5.89 2.66 -5.86
CA PRO A 48 -6.63 3.91 -5.69
C PRO A 48 -6.58 4.79 -6.95
N PRO A 49 -7.70 5.42 -7.35
CA PRO A 49 -8.95 5.57 -6.60
C PRO A 49 -9.99 4.44 -6.82
N PHE A 50 -9.71 3.42 -7.63
CA PHE A 50 -10.70 2.40 -8.02
C PHE A 50 -11.00 1.37 -6.94
N ARG A 51 -10.04 1.15 -6.04
CA ARG A 51 -10.18 0.32 -4.84
C ARG A 51 -9.50 1.03 -3.68
N ARG A 52 -9.94 0.72 -2.46
CA ARG A 52 -9.26 1.18 -1.24
C ARG A 52 -8.07 0.28 -0.94
N LEU A 53 -7.08 0.86 -0.27
CA LEU A 53 -5.83 0.20 0.09
C LEU A 53 -5.65 0.33 1.61
N ALA A 54 -5.13 -0.69 2.25
CA ALA A 54 -4.71 -0.63 3.64
C ALA A 54 -3.40 -1.38 3.86
N PHE A 55 -2.64 -0.91 4.84
CA PHE A 55 -1.51 -1.63 5.40
C PHE A 55 -1.90 -2.19 6.75
N VAL A 56 -1.69 -3.50 6.92
CA VAL A 56 -1.78 -4.17 8.22
C VAL A 56 -0.37 -4.56 8.62
N THR A 57 0.17 -3.90 9.64
CA THR A 57 1.56 -4.07 10.07
C THR A 57 1.61 -4.81 11.40
N ALA A 58 2.23 -5.98 11.42
CA ALA A 58 2.45 -6.79 12.62
C ALA A 58 3.87 -6.56 13.18
N ARG A 59 3.98 -6.46 14.50
CA ARG A 59 5.24 -6.32 15.24
C ARG A 59 5.22 -7.17 16.52
N GLY A 60 6.16 -8.11 16.65
CA GLY A 60 6.40 -8.89 17.87
C GLY A 60 7.69 -8.46 18.60
N ARG A 61 8.08 -9.17 19.66
CA ARG A 61 9.34 -8.91 20.37
C ARG A 61 10.53 -9.60 19.70
N THR A 62 10.27 -10.70 18.99
CA THR A 62 11.26 -11.45 18.22
C THR A 62 10.80 -11.58 16.77
N PRO A 63 11.72 -11.77 15.81
CA PRO A 63 11.37 -12.00 14.40
C PRO A 63 10.39 -13.17 14.21
N ALA A 64 10.55 -14.25 14.98
CA ALA A 64 9.66 -15.41 14.95
C ALA A 64 8.24 -15.06 15.46
N GLU A 65 8.13 -14.29 16.55
CA GLU A 65 6.84 -13.80 17.04
C GLU A 65 6.16 -12.87 16.01
N THR A 66 6.93 -11.96 15.39
CA THR A 66 6.45 -11.07 14.32
C THR A 66 5.93 -11.86 13.12
N ALA A 67 6.69 -12.86 12.65
CA ALA A 67 6.27 -13.74 11.56
C ALA A 67 4.98 -14.48 11.88
N ALA A 68 4.92 -15.16 13.03
CA ALA A 68 3.72 -15.88 13.43
C ALA A 68 2.49 -14.97 13.58
N LEU A 69 2.65 -13.75 14.11
CA LEU A 69 1.57 -12.78 14.21
C LEU A 69 1.08 -12.32 12.84
N ALA A 70 2.01 -12.01 11.92
CA ALA A 70 1.70 -11.59 10.57
C ALA A 70 0.99 -12.69 9.77
N GLU A 71 1.43 -13.95 9.87
CA GLU A 71 0.78 -15.07 9.19
C GLU A 71 -0.66 -15.29 9.70
N ARG A 72 -0.88 -15.23 11.01
CA ARG A 72 -2.24 -15.33 11.57
C ARG A 72 -3.14 -14.19 11.10
N ALA A 73 -2.63 -12.95 11.10
CA ALA A 73 -3.39 -11.80 10.61
C ALA A 73 -3.70 -11.92 9.11
N SER A 74 -2.70 -12.33 8.31
CA SER A 74 -2.85 -12.58 6.87
C SER A 74 -3.93 -13.63 6.59
N ALA A 75 -3.90 -14.75 7.31
CA ALA A 75 -4.90 -15.81 7.19
C ALA A 75 -6.32 -15.34 7.55
N ALA A 76 -6.47 -14.57 8.63
CA ALA A 76 -7.76 -14.02 9.04
C ALA A 76 -8.32 -13.02 8.00
N LEU A 77 -7.45 -12.18 7.43
CA LEU A 77 -7.81 -11.26 6.35
C LEU A 77 -8.18 -11.99 5.06
N ALA A 78 -7.44 -13.04 4.70
CA ALA A 78 -7.70 -13.83 3.51
C ALA A 78 -8.99 -14.65 3.58
N ALA A 79 -9.45 -14.99 4.80
CA ALA A 79 -10.73 -15.63 5.03
C ALA A 79 -11.93 -14.68 4.86
N ALA A 80 -11.72 -13.36 4.89
CA ALA A 80 -12.78 -12.38 4.67
C ALA A 80 -13.08 -12.24 3.17
N SER A 81 -14.36 -12.24 2.81
CA SER A 81 -14.80 -12.09 1.41
C SER A 81 -14.44 -10.71 0.85
N GLU A 82 -14.27 -10.62 -0.48
CA GLU A 82 -14.03 -9.38 -1.24
C GLU A 82 -12.73 -8.60 -0.89
N LEU A 83 -11.82 -9.19 -0.13
CA LEU A 83 -10.47 -8.64 0.10
C LEU A 83 -9.46 -9.28 -0.85
N THR A 84 -8.53 -8.47 -1.34
CA THR A 84 -7.31 -8.96 -1.98
C THR A 84 -6.17 -8.76 -0.99
N VAL A 85 -5.62 -9.85 -0.48
CA VAL A 85 -4.59 -9.85 0.56
C VAL A 85 -3.27 -10.29 -0.05
N TYR A 86 -2.26 -9.45 0.05
CA TYR A 86 -0.90 -9.79 -0.37
C TYR A 86 -0.14 -10.44 0.80
N PRO A 87 0.84 -11.32 0.53
CA PRO A 87 1.62 -11.98 1.58
C PRO A 87 2.29 -10.97 2.54
N PRO A 88 2.49 -11.34 3.80
CA PRO A 88 3.21 -10.50 4.77
C PRO A 88 4.68 -10.38 4.38
N LEU A 89 5.11 -9.18 4.01
CA LEU A 89 6.50 -8.89 3.64
C LEU A 89 7.25 -8.28 4.83
N PRO A 90 8.47 -8.74 5.14
CA PRO A 90 9.30 -8.13 6.18
C PRO A 90 9.78 -6.74 5.75
N ASP A 91 10.00 -5.86 6.71
CA ASP A 91 10.81 -4.67 6.48
C ASP A 91 12.30 -5.04 6.36
N ARG A 92 13.12 -4.06 5.96
CA ARG A 92 14.58 -4.25 5.79
C ARG A 92 15.29 -4.78 7.03
N ARG A 93 14.77 -4.53 8.24
CA ARG A 93 15.37 -4.97 9.52
C ARG A 93 14.62 -6.15 10.17
N GLU A 94 13.63 -6.73 9.48
CA GLU A 94 12.78 -7.82 9.96
C GLU A 94 12.10 -7.58 11.33
N ARG A 95 11.92 -6.32 11.72
CA ARG A 95 11.26 -5.91 12.97
C ARG A 95 9.74 -5.89 12.83
N MET A 96 9.25 -5.68 11.62
CA MET A 96 7.83 -5.67 11.31
C MET A 96 7.56 -6.43 10.02
N ARG A 97 6.34 -6.92 9.89
CA ARG A 97 5.84 -7.49 8.63
C ARG A 97 4.57 -6.78 8.23
N ARG A 98 4.51 -6.36 6.97
CA ARG A 98 3.39 -5.63 6.41
C ARG A 98 2.62 -6.48 5.44
N ILE A 99 1.32 -6.49 5.62
CA ILE A 99 0.34 -7.08 4.73
C ILE A 99 -0.32 -5.93 3.99
N VAL A 100 -0.33 -6.00 2.67
CA VAL A 100 -1.09 -5.05 1.85
C VAL A 100 -2.46 -5.66 1.60
N VAL A 101 -3.51 -4.87 1.83
CA VAL A 101 -4.89 -5.30 1.60
C VAL A 101 -5.56 -4.31 0.66
N LYS A 102 -6.21 -4.82 -0.40
CA LYS A 102 -7.09 -4.04 -1.26
C LYS A 102 -8.54 -4.47 -1.04
N GLY A 103 -9.45 -3.50 -1.02
CA GLY A 103 -10.87 -3.73 -0.82
C GLY A 103 -11.73 -2.72 -1.56
N ARG A 104 -13.05 -2.79 -1.36
CA ARG A 104 -13.99 -1.77 -1.86
C ARG A 104 -14.13 -0.66 -0.80
N ALA A 105 -15.16 0.18 -0.94
CA ALA A 105 -15.44 1.27 -0.01
C ALA A 105 -15.62 0.80 1.46
N ASP A 106 -16.11 -0.43 1.65
CA ASP A 106 -16.34 -1.08 2.94
C ASP A 106 -15.09 -1.70 3.57
N LEU A 107 -13.90 -1.49 2.98
CA LEU A 107 -12.62 -2.02 3.47
C LEU A 107 -12.42 -1.85 4.99
N PRO A 108 -12.63 -0.67 5.62
CA PRO A 108 -12.43 -0.53 7.06
C PRO A 108 -13.27 -1.51 7.88
N ARG A 109 -14.55 -1.65 7.54
CA ARG A 109 -15.50 -2.51 8.24
C ARG A 109 -15.13 -3.98 8.10
N ARG A 110 -14.61 -4.38 6.93
CA ARG A 110 -14.11 -5.74 6.69
C ARG A 110 -12.83 -6.02 7.47
N LEU A 111 -11.90 -5.06 7.53
CA LEU A 111 -10.69 -5.19 8.34
C LEU A 111 -11.03 -5.33 9.82
N GLU A 112 -11.97 -4.54 10.33
CA GLU A 112 -12.46 -4.65 11.71
C GLU A 112 -13.04 -6.03 12.02
N GLY A 113 -13.90 -6.55 11.14
CA GLY A 113 -14.49 -7.88 11.30
C GLY A 113 -13.44 -9.00 11.25
N ALA A 114 -12.52 -8.94 10.28
CA ALA A 114 -11.46 -9.94 10.12
C ALA A 114 -10.47 -9.96 11.30
N LEU A 115 -10.19 -8.79 11.90
CA LEU A 115 -9.25 -8.63 12.99
C LEU A 115 -9.90 -8.62 14.38
N ALA A 116 -11.22 -8.85 14.48
CA ALA A 116 -11.96 -8.80 15.74
C ALA A 116 -11.40 -9.75 16.81
N SER A 117 -11.03 -10.98 16.42
CA SER A 117 -10.45 -11.98 17.32
C SER A 117 -9.09 -11.59 17.90
N PHE A 118 -8.38 -10.64 17.28
CA PHE A 118 -7.12 -10.09 17.80
C PHE A 118 -7.39 -9.00 18.85
N ARG A 119 -8.59 -8.43 18.89
CA ARG A 119 -9.05 -7.45 19.88
C ARG A 119 -9.54 -8.15 21.16
N GLU A 120 -10.14 -9.32 21.03
CA GLU A 120 -10.73 -10.09 22.13
C GLU A 120 -9.70 -11.05 22.75
N GLY A 121 -9.07 -10.68 23.87
CA GLY A 121 -8.16 -11.57 24.60
C GLY A 121 -7.44 -10.92 25.79
N GLY A 122 -7.67 -11.46 27.00
CA GLY A 122 -7.17 -10.98 28.29
C GLY A 122 -5.79 -11.49 28.72
N ALA A 123 -4.98 -12.06 27.82
CA ALA A 123 -3.59 -12.45 28.09
C ALA A 123 -2.61 -11.39 27.57
N PRO A 124 -1.41 -11.23 28.17
CA PRO A 124 -0.45 -10.22 27.73
C PRO A 124 -0.09 -10.42 26.25
N ARG A 125 -0.52 -9.46 25.42
CA ARG A 125 -0.41 -9.48 23.97
C ARG A 125 1.06 -9.65 23.55
N ARG A 126 1.40 -10.77 22.91
CA ARG A 126 2.72 -10.98 22.28
C ARG A 126 2.80 -10.26 20.92
N GLY A 127 2.61 -8.94 20.92
CA GLY A 127 2.80 -8.09 19.74
C GLY A 127 1.71 -7.04 19.50
N ILE A 128 1.95 -6.21 18.49
CA ILE A 128 1.12 -5.07 18.07
C ILE A 128 0.71 -5.31 16.61
N ILE A 129 -0.57 -5.05 16.29
CA ILE A 129 -1.07 -4.94 14.92
C ILE A 129 -1.53 -3.50 14.73
N ASP A 130 -0.94 -2.83 13.76
CA ASP A 130 -1.29 -1.47 13.33
C ASP A 130 -2.01 -1.54 11.97
N VAL A 131 -3.07 -0.75 11.80
CA VAL A 131 -3.87 -0.73 10.57
C VAL A 131 -3.96 0.69 10.06
N GLU A 132 -3.38 0.93 8.90
CA GLU A 132 -3.43 2.20 8.20
C GLU A 132 -4.31 2.05 6.96
N VAL A 133 -5.41 2.82 6.89
CA VAL A 133 -6.34 2.80 5.76
C VAL A 133 -6.11 4.01 4.88
N ASP A 134 -6.13 3.79 3.57
CA ASP A 134 -5.79 4.75 2.53
C ASP A 134 -4.49 5.50 2.84
N PRO A 135 -3.37 4.76 2.94
CA PRO A 135 -2.07 5.36 3.21
C PRO A 135 -1.74 6.36 2.10
N LEU A 136 -1.31 7.56 2.49
CA LEU A 136 -0.88 8.60 1.56
C LEU A 136 0.56 8.38 1.09
N GLU A 137 1.39 7.80 1.96
CA GLU A 137 2.81 7.55 1.73
C GLU A 137 3.07 6.04 1.67
N TRP A 138 3.95 5.62 0.75
CA TRP A 138 4.46 4.25 0.77
C TRP A 138 5.69 4.20 1.70
N PRO A 139 5.67 3.46 2.82
CA PRO A 139 6.79 3.49 3.74
C PRO A 139 7.96 2.69 3.14
N PHE A 140 9.08 3.37 2.90
CA PHE A 140 10.33 2.82 2.36
C PHE A 140 11.15 2.05 3.42
#